data_AF-A0A1Y3PEA9-F1
#
_entry.id   AF-A0A1Y3PEA9-F1
#
_cell.length_a   1.000
_cell.length_b   1.000
_cell.length_c   1.000
_cell.angle_alpha   90.00
_cell.angle_beta   90.00
_cell.angle_gamma   90.00
#
_symmetry.space_group_name_H-M   'P 1'
#
loop_
_entity.id
_entity.type
_entity.pdbx_description
1 polymer ?
#
loop_
_entity_poly.entity_id
_entity_poly.type
_entity_poly.pdbx_seq_one_letter_code
_entity_poly.pdbx_strand_id
1 'polypeptide(L)'
;MLDSIQLLKEARELGSTKTLADVEAILSTYDYPALREQERTRFRVELWDKVTPINGVSPEYILKDAPEDGEIYLVYVDGNLVYLQKHDPDQIGFVPMTPEVALAKANALVDRLVEEAIDARVKNEVLRQLL
;
A
#
# COMPACT_ATOMS: atom_id res chain seq x y z
N MET A 1 1.13 3.48 -11.61
CA MET A 1 1.89 3.59 -12.87
C MET A 1 2.20 5.04 -13.16
N LEU A 2 3.49 5.34 -13.31
CA LEU A 2 3.98 6.70 -13.47
C LEU A 2 3.63 7.31 -14.84
N ASP A 3 3.31 8.60 -14.82
CA ASP A 3 3.10 9.41 -16.02
C ASP A 3 4.42 10.03 -16.48
N SER A 4 4.90 9.60 -17.65
CA SER A 4 6.14 10.07 -18.29
C SER A 4 6.15 11.60 -18.52
N ILE A 5 5.00 12.22 -18.80
CA ILE A 5 4.88 13.66 -19.02
C ILE A 5 5.10 14.40 -17.69
N GLN A 6 4.47 13.91 -16.62
CA GLN A 6 4.62 14.48 -15.30
C GLN A 6 6.06 14.34 -14.78
N LEU A 7 6.68 13.17 -14.99
CA LEU A 7 8.09 12.95 -14.65
C LEU A 7 9.03 13.88 -15.43
N LEU A 8 8.81 14.05 -16.74
CA LEU A 8 9.61 14.97 -17.55
C LEU A 8 9.48 16.41 -17.07
N LYS A 9 8.25 16.84 -16.71
CA LYS A 9 8.00 18.18 -16.18
C LYS A 9 8.81 18.42 -14.91
N GLU A 10 8.74 17.48 -13.96
CA GLU A 10 9.49 17.56 -12.70
C GLU A 10 11.01 17.52 -12.93
N ALA A 11 11.50 16.67 -13.83
CA ALA A 11 12.93 16.63 -14.16
C ALA A 11 13.43 17.96 -14.75
N ARG A 12 12.62 18.62 -15.59
CA ARG A 12 12.93 19.95 -16.14
C ARG A 12 12.93 21.05 -15.09
N GLU A 13 12.00 21.01 -14.14
CA GLU A 13 11.99 21.92 -12.99
C GLU A 13 13.28 21.79 -12.15
N LEU A 14 13.88 20.60 -12.14
CA LEU A 14 15.16 20.30 -11.49
C LEU A 14 16.40 20.56 -12.39
N GLY A 15 16.22 21.06 -13.61
CA GLY A 15 17.31 21.45 -14.52
C GLY A 15 17.67 20.45 -15.61
N SER A 16 16.92 19.36 -15.77
CA SER A 16 17.18 18.36 -16.82
C SER A 16 16.92 18.90 -18.23
N THR A 17 17.81 18.55 -19.17
CA THR A 17 17.65 18.83 -20.61
C THR A 17 17.16 17.62 -21.41
N LYS A 18 16.75 16.55 -20.73
CA LYS A 18 16.31 15.29 -21.35
C LYS A 18 14.95 15.45 -22.05
N THR A 19 14.66 14.50 -22.93
CA THR A 19 13.42 14.44 -23.73
C THR A 19 12.43 13.44 -23.14
N LEU A 20 11.17 13.48 -23.62
CA LEU A 20 10.17 12.48 -23.23
C LEU A 20 10.61 11.05 -23.61
N ALA A 21 11.26 10.89 -24.76
CA ALA A 21 11.78 9.60 -25.20
C ALA A 21 12.85 9.04 -24.25
N ASP A 22 13.68 9.91 -23.64
CA ASP A 22 14.65 9.49 -22.63
C ASP A 22 13.95 8.97 -21.37
N VAL A 23 12.88 9.64 -20.93
CA VAL A 23 12.07 9.20 -19.77
C VAL A 23 11.43 7.85 -20.03
N GLU A 24 10.80 7.68 -21.20
CA GLU A 24 10.18 6.42 -21.61
C GLU A 24 11.21 5.29 -21.75
N ALA A 25 12.39 5.58 -22.30
CA ALA A 25 13.47 4.61 -22.39
C ALA A 25 13.93 4.15 -21.00
N ILE A 26 14.11 5.06 -20.05
CA ILE A 26 14.48 4.72 -18.68
C ILE A 26 13.38 3.91 -18.01
N LEU A 27 12.12 4.34 -18.09
CA LEU A 27 10.98 3.62 -17.51
C LEU A 27 10.85 2.20 -18.07
N SER A 28 11.17 2.00 -19.36
CA SER A 28 11.11 0.68 -20.01
C SER A 28 12.12 -0.34 -19.47
N THR A 29 13.16 0.12 -18.75
CA THR A 29 14.15 -0.76 -18.11
C THR A 29 13.66 -1.40 -16.81
N TYR A 30 12.59 -0.88 -16.22
CA TYR A 30 12.05 -1.39 -14.95
C TYR A 30 10.99 -2.45 -15.19
N ASP A 31 11.21 -3.63 -14.61
CA ASP A 31 10.21 -4.71 -14.56
C ASP A 31 9.22 -4.46 -13.41
N TYR A 32 8.19 -3.65 -13.68
CA TYR A 32 7.15 -3.34 -12.70
C TYR A 32 6.48 -4.58 -12.08
N PRO A 33 6.09 -5.61 -12.85
CA PRO A 33 5.60 -6.87 -12.28
C PRO A 33 6.56 -7.50 -11.27
N ALA A 34 7.85 -7.62 -11.59
CA ALA A 34 8.82 -8.19 -10.66
C ALA A 34 9.01 -7.32 -9.40
N LEU A 35 9.03 -5.99 -9.57
CA LEU A 35 9.12 -5.05 -8.44
C LEU A 35 7.89 -5.16 -7.53
N ARG A 36 6.69 -5.38 -8.11
CA ARG A 36 5.43 -5.61 -7.37
C ARG A 36 5.51 -6.85 -6.52
N GLU A 37 5.93 -7.97 -7.11
CA GLU A 37 6.06 -9.23 -6.38
C GLU A 37 7.07 -9.10 -5.23
N GLN A 38 8.22 -8.48 -5.49
CA GLN A 38 9.24 -8.25 -4.47
C GLN A 38 8.71 -7.39 -3.31
N GLU A 39 8.07 -6.26 -3.62
CA GLU A 39 7.57 -5.34 -2.60
C GLU A 39 6.42 -5.98 -1.80
N ARG A 40 5.55 -6.75 -2.46
CA ARG A 40 4.43 -7.47 -1.82
C ARG A 40 4.87 -8.44 -0.73
N THR A 41 6.09 -9.00 -0.82
CA THR A 41 6.64 -9.92 0.19
C THR A 41 6.83 -9.28 1.57
N ARG A 42 6.94 -7.95 1.64
CA ARG A 42 7.06 -7.19 2.88
C ARG A 42 5.75 -7.13 3.66
N PHE A 43 4.63 -7.39 3.00
CA PHE A 43 3.29 -7.23 3.55
C PHE A 43 2.70 -8.57 4.01
N ARG A 44 2.19 -8.59 5.23
CA ARG A 44 1.42 -9.72 5.76
C ARG A 44 0.02 -9.26 6.13
N VAL A 45 -0.98 -9.99 5.65
CA VAL A 45 -2.39 -9.79 5.97
C VAL A 45 -2.82 -10.91 6.92
N GLU A 46 -3.59 -10.55 7.95
CA GLU A 46 -4.11 -11.49 8.94
C GLU A 46 -5.52 -11.08 9.36
N LEU A 47 -6.39 -12.04 9.61
CA LEU A 47 -7.63 -11.81 10.36
C LEU A 47 -7.32 -11.98 11.84
N TRP A 48 -7.63 -10.95 12.63
CA TRP A 48 -7.33 -10.96 14.05
C TRP A 48 -8.23 -11.95 14.79
N ASP A 49 -7.64 -12.72 15.70
CA ASP A 49 -8.35 -13.70 16.54
C ASP A 49 -9.27 -13.06 17.59
N LYS A 50 -9.21 -11.73 17.76
CA LYS A 50 -9.96 -10.95 18.77
C LYS A 50 -9.62 -11.35 20.22
N VAL A 51 -8.51 -12.05 20.43
CA VAL A 51 -8.07 -12.59 21.73
C VAL A 51 -6.63 -12.17 22.04
N THR A 52 -5.75 -12.14 21.04
CA THR A 52 -4.35 -11.79 21.22
C THR A 52 -4.21 -10.27 21.36
N PRO A 53 -3.53 -9.76 22.42
CA PRO A 53 -3.26 -8.33 22.56
C PRO A 53 -2.45 -7.79 21.37
N ILE A 54 -2.78 -6.58 20.92
CA ILE A 54 -2.05 -5.91 19.84
C ILE A 54 -1.21 -4.79 20.44
N ASN A 55 0.12 -4.86 20.28
CA ASN A 55 1.05 -3.86 20.80
C ASN A 55 0.86 -3.54 22.29
N GLY A 56 0.51 -4.55 23.11
CA GLY A 56 0.25 -4.40 24.55
C GLY A 56 -1.13 -3.83 24.90
N VAL A 57 -1.98 -3.55 23.92
CA VAL A 57 -3.37 -3.13 24.11
C VAL A 57 -4.26 -4.35 24.24
N SER A 58 -5.11 -4.38 25.27
CA SER A 58 -6.03 -5.50 25.51
C SER A 58 -7.10 -5.60 24.41
N PRO A 59 -7.58 -6.82 24.11
CA PRO A 59 -8.61 -7.01 23.09
C PRO A 59 -9.89 -6.24 23.37
N GLU A 60 -10.32 -6.20 24.64
CA GLU A 60 -11.53 -5.48 25.10
C GLU A 60 -11.51 -4.00 24.69
N TYR A 61 -10.35 -3.36 24.81
CA TYR A 61 -10.19 -1.95 24.45
C TYR A 61 -10.25 -1.75 22.92
N ILE A 62 -9.70 -2.68 22.16
CA ILE A 62 -9.71 -2.64 20.69
C ILE A 62 -11.13 -2.86 20.16
N LEU A 63 -11.89 -3.74 20.79
CA LEU A 63 -13.26 -4.10 20.38
C LEU A 63 -14.33 -3.06 20.73
N LYS A 64 -14.03 -2.08 21.59
CA LYS A 64 -15.00 -1.09 22.07
C LYS A 64 -15.78 -0.37 20.96
N ASP A 65 -15.13 -0.14 19.82
CA ASP A 65 -15.70 0.53 18.64
C ASP A 65 -15.72 -0.40 17.42
N ALA A 66 -15.75 -1.72 17.64
CA ALA A 66 -15.93 -2.70 16.58
C ALA A 66 -17.41 -3.10 16.50
N PRO A 67 -17.96 -3.29 15.28
CA PRO A 67 -19.29 -3.87 15.13
C PRO A 67 -19.33 -5.28 15.71
N GLU A 68 -20.46 -5.63 16.32
CA GLU A 68 -20.72 -6.99 16.79
C GLU A 68 -20.60 -7.98 15.61
N ASP A 69 -19.96 -9.12 15.87
CA ASP A 69 -19.72 -10.20 14.89
C ASP A 69 -18.92 -9.81 13.63
N GLY A 70 -18.33 -8.62 13.58
CA GLY A 70 -17.49 -8.18 12.46
C GLY A 70 -16.07 -8.74 12.52
N GLU A 71 -15.53 -9.13 11.37
CA GLU A 71 -14.12 -9.48 11.23
C GLU A 71 -13.22 -8.24 11.20
N ILE A 72 -12.05 -8.38 11.83
CA ILE A 72 -11.04 -7.32 11.93
C ILE A 72 -9.80 -7.83 11.20
N TYR A 73 -9.34 -7.09 10.21
CA TYR A 73 -8.09 -7.43 9.52
C TYR A 73 -6.93 -6.55 10.00
N LEU A 74 -5.76 -7.14 9.95
CA LEU A 74 -4.48 -6.54 10.30
C LEU A 74 -3.57 -6.57 9.08
N VAL A 75 -2.89 -5.46 8.81
CA VAL A 75 -1.84 -5.40 7.79
C VAL A 75 -0.52 -5.04 8.46
N TYR A 76 0.44 -5.92 8.29
CA TYR A 76 1.81 -5.74 8.76
C TYR A 76 2.73 -5.40 7.58
N VAL A 77 3.71 -4.54 7.83
CA VAL A 77 4.81 -4.23 6.90
C VAL A 77 6.11 -4.48 7.64
N ASP A 78 6.94 -5.37 7.10
CA ASP A 78 8.20 -5.81 7.71
C ASP A 78 8.04 -6.25 9.18
N GLY A 79 6.92 -6.94 9.47
CA GLY A 79 6.57 -7.42 10.81
C GLY A 79 5.93 -6.40 11.74
N ASN A 80 5.87 -5.12 11.37
CA ASN A 80 5.23 -4.08 12.17
C ASN A 80 3.76 -3.90 11.76
N LEU A 81 2.85 -3.82 12.73
CA LEU A 81 1.44 -3.54 12.43
C LEU A 81 1.29 -2.09 11.96
N VAL A 82 0.81 -1.90 10.73
CA VAL A 82 0.58 -0.57 10.15
C VAL A 82 -0.90 -0.25 10.03
N TYR A 83 -1.74 -1.24 9.76
CA TYR A 83 -3.19 -1.05 9.70
C TYR A 83 -3.95 -2.05 10.56
N LEU A 84 -4.98 -1.52 11.23
CA LEU A 84 -6.01 -2.27 11.93
C LEU A 84 -7.35 -1.70 11.50
N GLN A 85 -8.16 -2.51 10.82
CA GLN A 85 -9.46 -2.08 10.33
C GLN A 85 -10.57 -2.89 11.00
N LYS A 86 -11.46 -2.19 11.71
CA LYS A 86 -12.51 -2.80 12.54
C LYS A 86 -13.85 -3.00 11.84
N HIS A 87 -14.11 -2.26 10.77
CA HIS A 87 -15.39 -2.22 10.05
C HIS A 87 -15.14 -1.99 8.56
N ASP A 88 -16.18 -2.13 7.74
CA ASP A 88 -16.08 -1.87 6.30
C ASP A 88 -15.77 -0.38 6.04
N PRO A 89 -14.57 -0.04 5.50
CA PRO A 89 -14.19 1.36 5.28
C PRO A 89 -14.99 2.04 4.15
N ASP A 90 -15.66 1.26 3.28
CA ASP A 90 -16.40 1.81 2.15
C ASP A 90 -17.88 2.07 2.48
N GLN A 91 -18.30 1.76 3.71
CA GLN A 91 -19.66 1.98 4.19
C GLN A 91 -19.71 3.00 5.31
N ILE A 92 -20.79 3.77 5.34
CA ILE A 92 -21.00 4.75 6.40
C ILE A 92 -21.44 4.02 7.67
N GLY A 93 -20.68 4.19 8.74
CA GLY A 93 -20.98 3.63 10.06
C GLY A 93 -20.18 2.36 10.38
N PHE A 94 -20.51 1.73 11.49
CA PHE A 94 -19.84 0.50 11.95
C PHE A 94 -20.49 -0.72 11.33
N VAL A 95 -20.23 -0.94 10.04
CA VAL A 95 -20.74 -2.13 9.33
C VAL A 95 -19.76 -3.29 9.53
N PRO A 96 -20.22 -4.45 10.05
CA PRO A 96 -19.37 -5.63 10.20
C PRO A 96 -18.94 -6.17 8.84
N MET A 97 -17.69 -6.62 8.76
CA MET A 97 -17.16 -7.33 7.60
C MET A 97 -17.27 -8.84 7.82
N THR A 98 -17.56 -9.60 6.77
CA THR A 98 -17.34 -11.05 6.77
C THR A 98 -15.85 -11.36 6.58
N PRO A 99 -15.38 -12.59 6.87
CA PRO A 99 -13.99 -12.98 6.64
C PRO A 99 -13.53 -12.73 5.20
N GLU A 100 -14.38 -13.03 4.22
CA GLU A 100 -14.09 -12.87 2.80
C GLU A 100 -13.95 -11.38 2.44
N VAL A 101 -14.85 -10.54 2.94
CA VAL A 101 -14.81 -9.09 2.72
C VAL A 101 -13.57 -8.50 3.38
N ALA A 102 -13.30 -8.85 4.64
CA ALA A 102 -12.14 -8.35 5.37
C ALA A 102 -10.82 -8.69 4.66
N LEU A 103 -10.65 -9.94 4.21
CA LEU A 103 -9.48 -10.36 3.44
C LEU A 103 -9.38 -9.67 2.08
N ALA A 104 -10.49 -9.53 1.35
CA ALA A 104 -10.49 -8.84 0.07
C ALA A 104 -10.08 -7.36 0.21
N LYS A 105 -10.63 -6.67 1.23
CA LYS A 105 -10.28 -5.26 1.53
C LYS A 105 -8.83 -5.12 1.96
N ALA A 106 -8.34 -6.03 2.81
CA ALA A 106 -6.96 -6.02 3.26
C ALA A 106 -5.98 -6.22 2.10
N ASN A 107 -6.25 -7.18 1.21
CA ASN A 107 -5.41 -7.41 0.04
C ASN A 107 -5.46 -6.21 -0.94
N ALA A 108 -6.64 -5.66 -1.19
CA ALA A 108 -6.78 -4.47 -2.03
C ALA A 108 -6.04 -3.25 -1.46
N LEU A 109 -6.03 -3.10 -0.13
CA LEU A 109 -5.23 -2.08 0.56
C LEU A 109 -3.74 -2.33 0.35
N VAL A 110 -3.27 -3.56 0.56
CA VAL A 110 -1.87 -3.91 0.35
C VAL A 110 -1.44 -3.67 -1.10
N ASP A 111 -2.25 -4.08 -2.08
CA ASP A 111 -1.93 -3.89 -3.49
C ASP A 111 -1.77 -2.40 -3.82
N ARG A 112 -2.62 -1.53 -3.25
CA ARG A 112 -2.47 -0.07 -3.38
C ARG A 112 -1.17 0.43 -2.76
N LEU A 113 -0.85 0.00 -1.54
CA LEU A 113 0.37 0.43 -0.83
C LEU A 113 1.63 -0.03 -1.57
N VAL A 114 1.60 -1.23 -2.16
CA VAL A 114 2.68 -1.77 -3.00
C VAL A 114 2.88 -0.90 -4.24
N GLU A 115 1.79 -0.55 -4.96
CA GLU A 115 1.88 0.34 -6.12
C GLU A 115 2.46 1.71 -5.75
N GLU A 116 1.97 2.32 -4.66
CA GLU A 116 2.45 3.62 -4.19
C GLU A 116 3.94 3.58 -3.83
N ALA A 117 4.39 2.51 -3.15
CA ALA A 117 5.79 2.35 -2.77
C ALA A 117 6.71 2.18 -3.99
N ILE A 118 6.28 1.41 -4.98
CA ILE A 118 7.06 1.19 -6.21
C ILE A 118 7.09 2.45 -7.06
N ASP A 119 5.93 3.08 -7.29
CA ASP A 119 5.86 4.33 -8.03
C ASP A 119 6.76 5.39 -7.39
N ALA A 120 6.74 5.53 -6.06
CA ALA A 120 7.63 6.45 -5.35
C ALA A 120 9.12 6.10 -5.51
N ARG A 121 9.49 4.81 -5.42
CA ARG A 121 10.88 4.37 -5.60
C ARG A 121 11.36 4.61 -7.04
N VAL A 122 10.62 4.11 -8.03
CA VAL A 122 10.98 4.22 -9.44
C VAL A 122 11.01 5.69 -9.88
N LYS A 123 10.06 6.51 -9.43
CA LYS A 123 10.07 7.96 -9.68
C LYS A 123 11.38 8.60 -9.22
N ASN A 124 11.81 8.33 -7.99
CA ASN A 124 13.04 8.91 -7.46
C ASN A 124 14.28 8.44 -8.23
N GLU A 125 14.33 7.16 -8.63
CA GLU A 125 15.44 6.61 -9.41
C GLU A 125 15.48 7.19 -10.83
N VAL A 126 14.34 7.30 -11.50
CA VAL A 126 14.21 7.91 -12.84
C VAL A 126 14.63 9.37 -12.80
N LEU A 127 14.12 10.16 -11.84
CA LEU A 127 14.50 11.57 -11.70
C LEU A 127 16.01 11.74 -11.49
N ARG A 128 16.64 10.87 -10.69
CA ARG A 128 18.10 10.88 -10.50
C ARG A 128 18.88 10.56 -11.78
N GLN A 129 18.36 9.70 -12.66
CA GLN A 129 19.01 9.38 -13.93
C GLN A 129 18.82 10.47 -15.00
N LEU A 130 17.81 11.32 -14.84
CA LEU A 130 17.49 12.41 -15.76
C LEU A 130 18.26 13.70 -15.47
N LEU A 131 18.80 13.86 -14.25
CA LEU A 131 19.64 14.99 -13.82
C LEU A 131 21.12 14.75 -14.17
#